data_AF-A0A7X8FIL6-F1
#
_entry.id   AF-A0A7X8FIL6-F1
#
_cell.length_a   1.000
_cell.length_b   1.000
_cell.length_c   1.000
_cell.angle_alpha   90.00
_cell.angle_beta   90.00
_cell.angle_gamma   90.00
#
_symmetry.space_group_name_H-M   'P 1'
#
loop_
_entity.id
_entity.type
_entity.pdbx_description
1 polymer ?
#
loop_
_entity_poly.entity_id
_entity_poly.type
_entity_poly.pdbx_seq_one_letter_code
_entity_poly.pdbx_strand_id
1 'polypeptide(L)'
;MKKFFSGLLISACLFVFYPVNAQVAEQMIKIMVSPDHDDWQYRTGEKASFTVQVFYHQNLLKGVKAYYEIGPEKMDPVKKDSMLLNGKPFVLEGGTMSSPGFLRCVVSVDYEGKRYRGLATAAFNPQAISPIVKYPGDFRAFWESAKAELAKVPMNPRMTLIPERCTENTNVYHVSLQNIGNSRIYGIVSIPRKEGKYPAILEVPGAGVRAYSPDLNLAERGVITFVIGIHGIPVNLDPVVYSDLGSGGLREYWTNNMDNRDRYYYKRVYLGCVRANDFIASLPQYDGSNLAVTGGSQGGALSIVTASLDQRVKYLAAVYPALCDVTGYLSGRAGGWPHFFDRNNVKYHNIKEKLETIPYYDVVNFARELKATGYYSWGFNDETCPPTSMYAAYNVINAPKSLHLALETGHWTFPEQNILLQNWLIEMLKK
;
A
#
# COMPACT_ATOMS: atom_id res chain seq x y z
N MET A 1 4.19 -52.67 -45.56
CA MET A 1 4.21 -52.23 -44.15
C MET A 1 4.43 -50.72 -44.12
N LYS A 2 3.36 -49.96 -43.89
CA LYS A 2 3.36 -48.49 -43.82
C LYS A 2 3.89 -48.05 -42.45
N LYS A 3 4.95 -47.23 -42.41
CA LYS A 3 5.35 -46.49 -41.20
C LYS A 3 4.80 -45.07 -41.31
N PHE A 4 3.82 -44.75 -40.46
CA PHE A 4 3.37 -43.39 -40.19
C PHE A 4 4.38 -42.73 -39.24
N PHE A 5 4.95 -41.59 -39.66
CA PHE A 5 5.60 -40.66 -38.75
C PHE A 5 4.58 -39.56 -38.42
N SER A 6 4.06 -39.58 -37.21
CA SER A 6 3.22 -38.52 -36.63
C SER A 6 4.13 -37.40 -36.13
N GLY A 7 4.13 -36.27 -36.84
CA GLY A 7 4.72 -35.02 -36.36
C GLY A 7 3.80 -34.40 -35.31
N LEU A 8 4.27 -34.35 -34.05
CA LEU A 8 3.61 -33.64 -32.97
C LEU A 8 4.05 -32.17 -33.01
N LEU A 9 3.20 -31.29 -33.56
CA LEU A 9 3.37 -29.84 -33.46
C LEU A 9 3.03 -29.42 -32.01
N ILE A 10 4.05 -29.21 -31.19
CA ILE A 10 3.91 -28.57 -29.89
C ILE A 10 3.79 -27.06 -30.14
N SER A 11 2.55 -26.57 -30.20
CA SER A 11 2.27 -25.14 -30.20
C SER A 11 2.53 -24.60 -28.80
N ALA A 12 3.68 -23.96 -28.60
CA ALA A 12 3.99 -23.24 -27.38
C ALA A 12 3.14 -21.96 -27.34
N CYS A 13 1.99 -22.01 -26.66
CA CYS A 13 1.23 -20.82 -26.30
C CYS A 13 2.03 -20.02 -25.25
N LEU A 14 2.80 -19.04 -25.73
CA LEU A 14 3.36 -17.97 -24.93
C LEU A 14 2.21 -17.14 -24.34
N PHE A 15 1.76 -17.48 -23.14
CA PHE A 15 0.92 -16.60 -22.34
C PHE A 15 1.79 -15.46 -21.81
N VAL A 16 1.86 -14.38 -22.58
CA VAL A 16 2.37 -13.10 -22.11
C VAL A 16 1.38 -12.58 -21.07
N PHE A 17 1.71 -12.77 -19.80
CA PHE A 17 1.02 -12.12 -18.69
C PHE A 17 1.36 -10.63 -18.74
N TYR A 18 0.48 -9.84 -19.36
CA TYR A 18 0.53 -8.40 -19.21
C TYR A 18 0.32 -8.05 -17.73
N PRO A 19 1.17 -7.21 -17.12
CA PRO A 19 0.79 -6.57 -15.87
C PRO A 19 -0.54 -5.85 -16.12
N VAL A 20 -1.56 -6.23 -15.36
CA VAL A 20 -2.83 -5.50 -15.32
C VAL A 20 -2.51 -4.19 -14.61
N ASN A 21 -2.05 -3.19 -15.37
CA ASN A 21 -2.21 -1.81 -14.96
C ASN A 21 -3.71 -1.62 -14.83
N ALA A 22 -4.20 -1.49 -13.61
CA ALA A 22 -5.56 -1.06 -13.37
C ALA A 22 -5.65 0.38 -13.90
N GLN A 23 -5.95 0.52 -15.19
CA GLN A 23 -6.22 1.81 -15.79
C GLN A 23 -7.41 2.39 -15.04
N VAL A 24 -7.30 3.65 -14.60
CA VAL A 24 -8.43 4.35 -14.00
C VAL A 24 -9.57 4.25 -15.01
N ALA A 25 -10.63 3.52 -14.66
CA ALA A 25 -11.72 3.26 -15.58
C ALA A 25 -12.40 4.59 -15.90
N GLU A 26 -12.23 5.06 -17.14
CA GLU A 26 -12.86 6.31 -17.55
C GLU A 26 -14.38 6.19 -17.45
N GLN A 27 -14.99 7.18 -16.78
CA GLN A 27 -16.43 7.27 -16.65
C GLN A 27 -17.03 8.04 -17.84
N MET A 28 -18.16 7.55 -18.36
CA MET A 28 -18.91 8.23 -19.43
C MET A 28 -19.38 9.62 -18.99
N ILE A 29 -19.91 9.73 -17.77
CA ILE A 29 -20.15 11.02 -17.12
C ILE A 29 -18.92 11.34 -16.27
N LYS A 30 -18.22 12.42 -16.62
CA LYS A 30 -17.05 12.89 -15.85
C LYS A 30 -17.52 13.95 -14.87
N ILE A 31 -17.39 13.67 -13.57
CA ILE A 31 -17.72 14.61 -12.50
C ILE A 31 -16.41 15.12 -11.90
N MET A 32 -16.04 16.35 -12.26
CA MET A 32 -14.89 17.03 -11.69
C MET A 32 -15.33 17.82 -10.47
N VAL A 33 -14.67 17.60 -9.35
CA VAL A 33 -14.82 18.38 -8.12
C VAL A 33 -13.45 18.95 -7.81
N SER A 34 -13.35 20.23 -7.53
CA SER A 34 -12.08 20.91 -7.30
C SER A 34 -12.21 21.85 -6.11
N PRO A 35 -11.37 21.74 -5.07
CA PRO A 35 -11.30 22.73 -4.01
C PRO A 35 -10.88 24.09 -4.58
N ASP A 36 -11.15 25.17 -3.86
CA ASP A 36 -10.79 26.54 -4.27
C ASP A 36 -9.32 26.90 -4.01
N HIS A 37 -8.55 26.02 -3.37
CA HIS A 37 -7.09 26.09 -3.28
C HIS A 37 -6.43 25.05 -4.19
N ASP A 38 -5.44 25.48 -4.98
CA ASP A 38 -4.70 24.61 -5.93
C ASP A 38 -3.91 23.49 -5.23
N ASP A 39 -3.45 23.73 -4.00
CA ASP A 39 -2.72 22.74 -3.19
C ASP A 39 -3.64 21.89 -2.28
N TRP A 40 -4.93 22.18 -2.30
CA TRP A 40 -6.00 21.55 -1.54
C TRP A 40 -5.83 21.64 -0.02
N GLN A 41 -5.00 22.56 0.47
CA GLN A 41 -4.68 22.71 1.89
C GLN A 41 -5.26 24.00 2.48
N TYR A 42 -5.78 23.88 3.70
CA TYR A 42 -6.50 24.92 4.43
C TYR A 42 -6.03 25.00 5.87
N ARG A 43 -6.23 26.15 6.50
CA ARG A 43 -6.15 26.30 7.95
C ARG A 43 -7.46 25.87 8.61
N THR A 44 -7.40 25.27 9.79
CA THR A 44 -8.58 25.02 10.62
C THR A 44 -9.32 26.33 10.87
N GLY A 45 -10.63 26.34 10.66
CA GLY A 45 -11.47 27.55 10.70
C GLY A 45 -11.60 28.30 9.35
N GLU A 46 -10.74 28.01 8.36
CA GLU A 46 -10.88 28.54 7.01
C GLU A 46 -12.07 27.91 6.28
N LYS A 47 -12.73 28.66 5.39
CA LYS A 47 -13.83 28.11 4.61
C LYS A 47 -13.30 27.52 3.31
N ALA A 48 -13.60 26.27 3.05
CA ALA A 48 -13.38 25.62 1.76
C ALA A 48 -14.64 25.67 0.91
N SER A 49 -14.47 25.87 -0.39
CA SER A 49 -15.52 25.70 -1.39
C SER A 49 -15.09 24.72 -2.48
N PHE A 50 -16.06 24.13 -3.17
CA PHE A 50 -15.79 23.14 -4.21
C PHE A 50 -16.46 23.56 -5.51
N THR A 51 -15.67 23.77 -6.56
CA THR A 51 -16.19 23.94 -7.92
C THR A 51 -16.50 22.57 -8.51
N VAL A 52 -17.71 22.43 -9.06
CA VAL A 52 -18.20 21.18 -9.64
C VAL A 52 -18.54 21.37 -11.11
N GLN A 53 -18.08 20.45 -11.93
CA GLN A 53 -18.37 20.37 -13.36
C GLN A 53 -18.75 18.94 -13.72
N VAL A 54 -19.88 18.78 -14.41
CA VAL A 54 -20.38 17.47 -14.84
C VAL A 54 -20.40 17.45 -16.36
N PHE A 55 -19.70 16.48 -16.96
CA PHE A 55 -19.54 16.39 -18.40
C PHE A 55 -20.11 15.10 -18.97
N TYR A 56 -20.64 15.20 -20.19
CA TYR A 56 -20.92 14.08 -21.08
C TYR A 56 -20.28 14.37 -22.45
N HIS A 57 -19.43 13.46 -22.95
CA HIS A 57 -18.63 13.67 -24.18
C HIS A 57 -17.82 14.97 -24.24
N GLN A 58 -17.49 15.59 -23.09
CA GLN A 58 -16.85 16.92 -22.94
C GLN A 58 -17.78 18.14 -22.93
N ASN A 59 -19.10 17.96 -23.04
CA ASN A 59 -20.07 19.04 -22.87
C ASN A 59 -20.64 19.06 -21.46
N LEU A 60 -20.88 20.26 -20.91
CA LEU A 60 -21.52 20.40 -19.59
C LEU A 60 -22.93 19.84 -19.62
N LEU A 61 -23.19 18.88 -18.73
CA LEU A 61 -24.46 18.19 -18.62
C LEU A 61 -25.53 19.12 -18.05
N LYS A 62 -26.76 18.99 -18.54
CA LYS A 62 -27.93 19.78 -18.12
C LYS A 62 -29.18 18.92 -18.03
N GLY A 63 -30.16 19.36 -17.25
CA GLY A 63 -31.45 18.68 -17.10
C GLY A 63 -31.41 17.41 -16.26
N VAL A 64 -30.28 17.12 -15.60
CA VAL A 64 -30.09 15.95 -14.75
C VAL A 64 -29.86 16.43 -13.32
N LYS A 65 -30.40 15.69 -12.35
CA LYS A 65 -30.23 16.01 -10.92
C LYS A 65 -28.87 15.50 -10.43
N ALA A 66 -28.07 16.39 -9.86
CA ALA A 66 -26.85 16.06 -9.13
C ALA A 66 -27.14 16.03 -7.64
N TYR A 67 -26.63 15.01 -6.96
CA TYR A 67 -26.68 14.87 -5.51
C TYR A 67 -25.28 15.13 -4.96
N TYR A 68 -25.18 15.77 -3.82
CA TYR A 68 -23.89 15.99 -3.18
C TYR A 68 -23.94 15.75 -1.68
N GLU A 69 -22.80 15.28 -1.16
CA GLU A 69 -22.57 15.04 0.26
C GLU A 69 -21.25 15.70 0.65
N ILE A 70 -21.22 16.39 1.80
CA ILE A 70 -20.02 17.04 2.32
C ILE A 70 -19.85 16.68 3.79
N GLY A 71 -18.64 16.28 4.19
CA GLY A 71 -18.30 16.04 5.59
C GLY A 71 -16.92 15.44 5.77
N PRO A 72 -16.52 15.17 7.03
CA PRO A 72 -15.23 14.56 7.32
C PRO A 72 -15.09 13.23 6.59
N GLU A 73 -13.92 12.95 6.04
CA GLU A 73 -13.71 11.73 5.28
C GLU A 73 -14.01 10.46 6.11
N LYS A 74 -14.61 9.46 5.47
CA LYS A 74 -15.02 8.17 6.10
C LYS A 74 -15.98 8.30 7.29
N MET A 75 -16.48 9.49 7.58
CA MET A 75 -17.52 9.75 8.58
C MET A 75 -18.86 10.02 7.88
N ASP A 76 -19.94 10.08 8.66
CA ASP A 76 -21.22 10.50 8.12
C ASP A 76 -21.15 11.97 7.67
N PRO A 77 -21.70 12.30 6.49
CA PRO A 77 -21.64 13.65 5.97
C PRO A 77 -22.50 14.59 6.81
N VAL A 78 -22.02 15.83 6.97
CA VAL A 78 -22.72 16.88 7.72
C VAL A 78 -23.71 17.64 6.85
N LYS A 79 -23.58 17.56 5.52
CA LYS A 79 -24.48 18.18 4.55
C LYS A 79 -24.81 17.19 3.45
N LYS A 80 -26.10 17.09 3.10
CA LYS A 80 -26.61 16.35 1.94
C LYS A 80 -27.66 17.20 1.25
N ASP A 81 -27.55 17.33 -0.06
CA ASP A 81 -28.54 18.07 -0.85
C ASP A 81 -28.42 17.69 -2.34
N SER A 82 -29.17 18.38 -3.18
CA SER A 82 -29.21 18.13 -4.61
C SER A 82 -29.54 19.39 -5.39
N MET A 83 -29.20 19.39 -6.68
CA MET A 83 -29.55 20.47 -7.58
C MET A 83 -29.75 19.97 -9.00
N LEU A 84 -30.53 20.72 -9.78
CA LEU A 84 -30.69 20.46 -11.21
C LEU A 84 -29.53 21.09 -11.98
N LEU A 85 -28.82 20.29 -12.76
CA LEU A 85 -27.73 20.78 -13.60
C LEU A 85 -28.28 21.67 -14.72
N ASN A 86 -27.70 22.85 -14.89
CA ASN A 86 -28.11 23.85 -15.88
C ASN A 86 -27.10 24.02 -17.04
N GLY A 87 -26.11 23.13 -17.16
CA GLY A 87 -25.07 23.21 -18.17
C GLY A 87 -23.97 24.24 -17.87
N LYS A 88 -23.76 24.60 -16.60
CA LYS A 88 -22.69 25.50 -16.13
C LYS A 88 -21.94 24.89 -14.94
N PRO A 89 -20.68 25.27 -14.70
CA PRO A 89 -20.03 25.01 -13.42
C PRO A 89 -20.81 25.64 -12.27
N PHE A 90 -20.74 25.04 -11.09
CA PHE A 90 -21.34 25.60 -9.88
C PHE A 90 -20.43 25.39 -8.68
N VAL A 91 -20.58 26.23 -7.67
CA VAL A 91 -19.78 26.19 -6.44
C VAL A 91 -20.63 25.65 -5.30
N LEU A 92 -20.07 24.70 -4.54
CA LEU A 92 -20.63 24.18 -3.31
C LEU A 92 -19.85 24.76 -2.12
N GLU A 93 -20.56 25.45 -1.24
CA GLU A 93 -20.04 25.84 0.07
C GLU A 93 -19.73 24.57 0.89
N GLY A 94 -18.45 24.28 1.05
CA GLY A 94 -17.93 23.10 1.75
C GLY A 94 -17.99 23.24 3.26
N GLY A 95 -17.73 24.45 3.77
CA GLY A 95 -17.65 24.73 5.20
C GLY A 95 -16.21 24.68 5.69
N THR A 96 -16.00 24.23 6.93
CA THR A 96 -14.68 24.25 7.59
C THR A 96 -14.50 23.04 8.51
N MET A 97 -13.28 22.84 9.00
CA MET A 97 -12.98 21.96 10.11
C MET A 97 -12.38 22.74 11.29
N SER A 98 -12.84 22.45 12.51
CA SER A 98 -12.30 23.03 13.75
C SER A 98 -11.05 22.31 14.27
N SER A 99 -10.73 21.15 13.70
CA SER A 99 -9.56 20.34 14.05
C SER A 99 -8.84 19.86 12.78
N PRO A 100 -7.54 19.50 12.88
CA PRO A 100 -6.81 18.93 11.77
C PRO A 100 -7.50 17.68 11.19
N GLY A 101 -7.62 17.61 9.87
CA GLY A 101 -8.32 16.50 9.22
C GLY A 101 -8.63 16.77 7.75
N PHE A 102 -9.56 15.99 7.20
CA PHE A 102 -9.90 16.02 5.78
C PHE A 102 -11.42 16.15 5.58
N LEU A 103 -11.84 17.17 4.83
CA LEU A 103 -13.23 17.43 4.47
C LEU A 103 -13.46 17.00 3.03
N ARG A 104 -14.35 16.04 2.81
CA ARG A 104 -14.63 15.47 1.49
C ARG A 104 -15.94 16.01 0.93
N CYS A 105 -15.92 16.42 -0.34
CA CYS A 105 -17.10 16.67 -1.14
C CYS A 105 -17.25 15.53 -2.15
N VAL A 106 -18.40 14.86 -2.13
CA VAL A 106 -18.77 13.82 -3.08
C VAL A 106 -19.96 14.30 -3.88
N VAL A 107 -19.88 14.20 -5.20
CA VAL A 107 -20.98 14.51 -6.11
C VAL A 107 -21.34 13.25 -6.90
N SER A 108 -22.64 12.98 -7.04
CA SER A 108 -23.15 11.85 -7.80
C SER A 108 -24.28 12.26 -8.73
N VAL A 109 -24.34 11.61 -9.89
CA VAL A 109 -25.36 11.84 -10.91
C VAL A 109 -25.90 10.50 -11.38
N ASP A 110 -27.22 10.34 -11.42
CA ASP A 110 -27.86 9.19 -12.04
C ASP A 110 -28.20 9.54 -13.49
N TYR A 111 -27.59 8.83 -14.44
CA TYR A 111 -27.75 9.06 -15.88
C TYR A 111 -27.96 7.72 -16.60
N GLU A 112 -29.06 7.60 -17.34
CA GLU A 112 -29.44 6.38 -18.08
C GLU A 112 -29.39 5.09 -17.23
N GLY A 113 -29.91 5.17 -16.00
CA GLY A 113 -29.97 4.02 -15.08
C GLY A 113 -28.64 3.65 -14.41
N LYS A 114 -27.56 4.39 -14.65
CA LYS A 114 -26.26 4.21 -14.00
C LYS A 114 -25.91 5.41 -13.12
N ARG A 115 -25.37 5.13 -11.94
CA ARG A 115 -24.84 6.15 -11.03
C ARG A 115 -23.36 6.41 -11.32
N TYR A 116 -23.02 7.69 -11.47
CA TYR A 116 -21.67 8.20 -11.64
C TYR A 116 -21.27 9.00 -10.41
N ARG A 117 -19.97 9.09 -10.13
CA ARG A 117 -19.46 9.71 -8.90
C ARG A 117 -18.10 10.36 -9.14
N GLY A 118 -17.96 11.59 -8.63
CA GLY A 118 -16.70 12.33 -8.52
C GLY A 118 -16.56 12.93 -7.12
N LEU A 119 -15.33 13.26 -6.73
CA LEU A 119 -15.05 13.81 -5.40
C LEU A 119 -13.75 14.62 -5.37
N ALA A 120 -13.63 15.45 -4.35
CA ALA A 120 -12.37 16.05 -3.91
C ALA A 120 -12.35 16.14 -2.38
N THR A 121 -11.14 16.21 -1.82
CA THR A 121 -10.94 16.21 -0.37
C THR A 121 -9.98 17.34 0.02
N ALA A 122 -10.49 18.31 0.78
CA ALA A 122 -9.75 19.44 1.32
C ALA A 122 -9.04 19.05 2.62
N ALA A 123 -7.76 19.38 2.76
CA ALA A 123 -6.92 19.06 3.90
C ALA A 123 -6.80 20.24 4.86
N PHE A 124 -7.28 20.10 6.08
CA PHE A 124 -7.20 21.12 7.13
C PHE A 124 -6.02 20.82 8.05
N ASN A 125 -4.98 21.67 8.04
CA ASN A 125 -3.73 21.51 8.81
C ASN A 125 -3.21 20.05 8.87
N PRO A 126 -3.00 19.36 7.74
CA PRO A 126 -2.71 17.93 7.76
C PRO A 126 -1.43 17.55 8.54
N GLN A 127 -0.45 18.45 8.58
CA GLN A 127 0.80 18.28 9.35
C GLN A 127 0.60 18.31 10.89
N ALA A 128 -0.57 18.76 11.37
CA ALA A 128 -0.91 18.79 12.80
C ALA A 128 -1.73 17.56 13.23
N ILE A 129 -2.05 16.64 12.32
CA ILE A 129 -2.77 15.40 12.65
C ILE A 129 -1.88 14.54 13.55
N SER A 130 -2.37 14.26 14.75
CA SER A 130 -1.71 13.40 15.73
C SER A 130 -2.40 12.03 15.81
N PRO A 131 -1.64 10.95 15.99
CA PRO A 131 -2.21 9.60 16.08
C PRO A 131 -3.07 9.39 17.32
N ILE A 132 -4.07 8.51 17.21
CA ILE A 132 -4.92 8.05 18.32
C ILE A 132 -4.36 6.79 18.96
N VAL A 133 -3.73 5.93 18.15
CA VAL A 133 -3.20 4.66 18.66
C VAL A 133 -2.16 4.91 19.75
N LYS A 134 -2.29 4.16 20.85
CA LYS A 134 -1.36 4.23 22.00
C LYS A 134 0.00 3.67 21.61
N TYR A 135 1.06 4.18 22.23
CA TYR A 135 2.39 3.59 22.16
C TYR A 135 2.62 2.70 23.40
N PRO A 136 2.70 1.37 23.27
CA PRO A 136 2.92 0.47 24.41
C PRO A 136 4.27 0.73 25.08
N GLY A 137 4.31 0.68 26.42
CA GLY A 137 5.55 0.93 27.17
C GLY A 137 6.65 -0.12 26.94
N ASP A 138 6.27 -1.34 26.56
CA ASP A 138 7.15 -2.46 26.22
C ASP A 138 7.24 -2.70 24.69
N PHE A 139 6.76 -1.79 23.84
CA PHE A 139 6.73 -1.96 22.37
C PHE A 139 8.08 -2.38 21.79
N ARG A 140 9.14 -1.66 22.16
CA ARG A 140 10.50 -1.96 21.71
C ARG A 140 10.99 -3.32 22.20
N ALA A 141 10.80 -3.61 23.48
CA ALA A 141 11.22 -4.87 24.08
C ALA A 141 10.51 -6.07 23.44
N PHE A 142 9.22 -5.92 23.12
CA PHE A 142 8.43 -6.94 22.41
C PHE A 142 9.05 -7.28 21.05
N TRP A 143 9.36 -6.26 20.24
CA TRP A 143 9.91 -6.48 18.89
C TRP A 143 11.38 -6.91 18.89
N GLU A 144 12.19 -6.44 19.84
CA GLU A 144 13.56 -6.96 20.01
C GLU A 144 13.56 -8.44 20.40
N SER A 145 12.67 -8.86 21.32
CA SER A 145 12.49 -10.28 21.66
C SER A 145 12.07 -11.10 20.42
N ALA A 146 11.10 -10.59 19.66
CA ALA A 146 10.61 -11.26 18.45
C ALA A 146 11.72 -11.42 17.38
N LYS A 147 12.59 -10.42 17.21
CA LYS A 147 13.77 -10.52 16.32
C LYS A 147 14.80 -11.50 16.86
N ALA A 148 15.05 -11.52 18.17
CA ALA A 148 15.96 -12.47 18.79
C ALA A 148 15.47 -13.93 18.66
N GLU A 149 14.16 -14.15 18.71
CA GLU A 149 13.53 -15.45 18.39
C GLU A 149 13.74 -15.82 16.92
N LEU A 150 13.51 -14.89 15.99
CA LEU A 150 13.77 -15.11 14.57
C LEU A 150 15.23 -15.48 14.30
N ALA A 151 16.19 -14.81 14.93
CA ALA A 151 17.62 -15.06 14.75
C ALA A 151 18.05 -16.50 15.14
N LYS A 152 17.30 -17.15 16.04
CA LYS A 152 17.55 -18.56 16.43
C LYS A 152 17.04 -19.57 15.40
N VAL A 153 16.16 -19.16 14.48
CA VAL A 153 15.61 -20.04 13.44
C VAL A 153 16.58 -20.07 12.25
N PRO A 154 17.20 -21.21 11.90
CA PRO A 154 18.07 -21.30 10.74
C PRO A 154 17.35 -20.86 9.46
N MET A 155 17.99 -20.02 8.64
CA MET A 155 17.34 -19.50 7.43
C MET A 155 16.95 -20.58 6.43
N ASN A 156 17.80 -21.61 6.28
CA ASN A 156 17.62 -22.74 5.36
C ASN A 156 17.09 -22.29 3.98
N PRO A 157 17.84 -21.40 3.29
CA PRO A 157 17.41 -20.83 2.03
C PRO A 157 17.40 -21.92 0.95
N ARG A 158 16.33 -21.95 0.17
CA ARG A 158 16.24 -22.74 -1.06
C ARG A 158 16.03 -21.80 -2.22
N MET A 159 16.93 -21.87 -3.20
CA MET A 159 16.88 -21.06 -4.41
C MET A 159 16.77 -21.98 -5.62
N THR A 160 15.74 -21.78 -6.42
CA THR A 160 15.50 -22.53 -7.66
C THR A 160 15.49 -21.55 -8.82
N LEU A 161 16.40 -21.72 -9.78
CA LEU A 161 16.43 -20.88 -10.99
C LEU A 161 15.11 -21.02 -11.75
N ILE A 162 14.60 -19.92 -12.31
CA ILE A 162 13.46 -19.90 -13.22
C ILE A 162 13.96 -19.46 -14.61
N PRO A 163 14.47 -20.39 -15.43
CA PRO A 163 15.13 -20.06 -16.71
C PRO A 163 14.24 -19.21 -17.64
N GLU A 164 12.94 -19.50 -17.69
CA GLU A 164 11.97 -18.82 -18.54
C GLU A 164 11.68 -17.37 -18.13
N ARG A 165 12.14 -16.93 -16.95
CA ARG A 165 12.04 -15.54 -16.47
C ARG A 165 13.38 -14.81 -16.46
N CYS A 166 14.47 -15.49 -16.82
CA CYS A 166 15.79 -14.87 -16.92
C CYS A 166 15.90 -14.04 -18.21
N THR A 167 16.77 -13.04 -18.18
CA THR A 167 17.16 -12.26 -19.37
C THR A 167 18.62 -12.56 -19.71
N GLU A 168 19.15 -11.90 -20.74
CA GLU A 168 20.58 -11.93 -21.04
C GLU A 168 21.43 -11.42 -19.85
N ASN A 169 20.92 -10.43 -19.10
CA ASN A 169 21.66 -9.73 -18.05
C ASN A 169 21.22 -10.07 -16.63
N THR A 170 20.13 -10.82 -16.43
CA THR A 170 19.52 -11.03 -15.11
C THR A 170 19.17 -12.51 -14.88
N ASN A 171 19.61 -13.06 -13.75
CA ASN A 171 19.16 -14.36 -13.26
C ASN A 171 17.97 -14.18 -12.31
N VAL A 172 16.93 -15.00 -12.49
CA VAL A 172 15.72 -14.97 -11.65
C VAL A 172 15.55 -16.30 -10.93
N TYR A 173 15.35 -16.24 -9.61
CA TYR A 173 15.17 -17.42 -8.78
C TYR A 173 13.87 -17.33 -7.97
N HIS A 174 13.20 -18.47 -7.82
CA HIS A 174 12.25 -18.67 -6.75
C HIS A 174 13.00 -18.95 -5.46
N VAL A 175 12.66 -18.24 -4.40
CA VAL A 175 13.31 -18.34 -3.09
C VAL A 175 12.31 -18.80 -2.06
N SER A 176 12.78 -19.65 -1.15
CA SER A 176 12.05 -20.05 0.02
C SER A 176 12.93 -20.00 1.26
N LEU A 177 12.47 -19.34 2.31
CA LEU A 177 13.19 -19.12 3.57
C LEU A 177 12.37 -19.68 4.73
N GLN A 178 12.98 -20.38 5.69
CA GLN A 178 12.30 -20.65 6.96
C GLN A 178 12.02 -19.33 7.69
N ASN A 179 10.97 -19.30 8.49
CA ASN A 179 10.56 -18.16 9.30
C ASN A 179 10.04 -18.66 10.67
N ILE A 180 9.68 -17.73 11.57
CA ILE A 180 9.14 -18.07 12.89
C ILE A 180 7.89 -18.97 12.80
N GLY A 181 7.67 -19.79 13.83
CA GLY A 181 6.49 -20.65 13.93
C GLY A 181 6.46 -21.80 12.91
N ASN A 182 7.63 -22.31 12.50
CA ASN A 182 7.79 -23.31 11.44
C ASN A 182 7.13 -22.92 10.11
N SER A 183 6.93 -21.61 9.89
CA SER A 183 6.42 -21.07 8.64
C SER A 183 7.56 -20.82 7.64
N ARG A 184 7.20 -20.41 6.42
CA ARG A 184 8.16 -20.00 5.41
C ARG A 184 7.78 -18.65 4.81
N ILE A 185 8.75 -17.97 4.25
CA ILE A 185 8.56 -16.83 3.35
C ILE A 185 9.02 -17.25 1.96
N TYR A 186 8.30 -16.80 0.95
CA TYR A 186 8.59 -17.11 -0.44
C TYR A 186 8.74 -15.81 -1.22
N GLY A 187 9.53 -15.83 -2.28
CA GLY A 187 9.69 -14.67 -3.14
C GLY A 187 10.38 -14.99 -4.45
N ILE A 188 10.48 -13.99 -5.31
CA ILE A 188 11.25 -14.01 -6.55
C ILE A 188 12.41 -13.03 -6.39
N VAL A 189 13.64 -13.52 -6.49
CA VAL A 189 14.84 -12.67 -6.48
C VAL A 189 15.42 -12.56 -7.89
N SER A 190 15.71 -11.34 -8.30
CA SER A 190 16.42 -11.02 -9.53
C SER A 190 17.83 -10.54 -9.18
N ILE A 191 18.84 -11.16 -9.78
CA ILE A 191 20.25 -10.86 -9.52
C ILE A 191 20.93 -10.56 -10.87
N PRO A 192 21.61 -9.42 -11.02
CA PRO A 192 22.40 -9.15 -12.22
C PRO A 192 23.43 -10.26 -12.47
N ARG A 193 23.59 -10.67 -13.74
CA ARG A 193 24.49 -11.76 -14.17
C ARG A 193 25.95 -11.38 -14.18
N LYS A 194 26.24 -10.12 -14.52
CA LYS A 194 27.61 -9.61 -14.54
C LYS A 194 28.21 -9.79 -13.14
N GLU A 195 29.47 -10.20 -13.06
CA GLU A 195 30.16 -10.26 -11.78
C GLU A 195 30.24 -8.86 -11.16
N GLY A 196 29.88 -8.75 -9.89
CA GLY A 196 29.83 -7.47 -9.21
C GLY A 196 29.17 -7.51 -7.84
N LYS A 197 29.17 -6.33 -7.21
CA LYS A 197 28.49 -6.03 -5.96
C LYS A 197 27.40 -5.01 -6.27
N TYR A 198 26.19 -5.27 -5.81
CA TYR A 198 25.00 -4.51 -6.17
C TYR A 198 24.24 -4.04 -4.93
N PRO A 199 23.64 -2.84 -4.98
CA PRO A 199 22.62 -2.46 -4.01
C PRO A 199 21.41 -3.38 -4.16
N ALA A 200 20.54 -3.37 -3.16
CA ALA A 200 19.35 -4.21 -3.14
C ALA A 200 18.07 -3.46 -2.76
N ILE A 201 16.96 -3.89 -3.33
CA ILE A 201 15.61 -3.43 -2.99
C ILE A 201 14.76 -4.64 -2.61
N LEU A 202 14.22 -4.61 -1.39
CA LEU A 202 13.15 -5.51 -0.96
C LEU A 202 11.80 -4.92 -1.38
N GLU A 203 11.02 -5.67 -2.17
CA GLU A 203 9.68 -5.29 -2.57
C GLU A 203 8.63 -6.07 -1.78
N VAL A 204 7.87 -5.34 -0.97
CA VAL A 204 6.87 -5.90 -0.06
C VAL A 204 5.44 -5.69 -0.58
N PRO A 205 4.54 -6.67 -0.44
CA PRO A 205 3.32 -6.68 -1.23
C PRO A 205 2.16 -5.89 -0.60
N GLY A 206 1.40 -5.21 -1.47
CA GLY A 206 0.04 -4.77 -1.17
C GLY A 206 -0.90 -5.94 -0.82
N ALA A 207 -2.01 -5.64 -0.15
CA ALA A 207 -2.93 -6.66 0.38
C ALA A 207 -3.45 -7.59 -0.73
N GLY A 208 -3.63 -8.87 -0.40
CA GLY A 208 -4.21 -9.88 -1.31
C GLY A 208 -3.36 -11.14 -1.41
N VAL A 209 -3.94 -12.20 -1.98
CA VAL A 209 -3.33 -13.52 -2.12
C VAL A 209 -3.10 -13.76 -3.61
N ARG A 210 -1.83 -13.79 -4.06
CA ARG A 210 -1.47 -13.86 -5.48
C ARG A 210 -0.04 -14.38 -5.69
N ALA A 211 0.24 -14.79 -6.92
CA ALA A 211 1.60 -14.98 -7.42
C ALA A 211 2.33 -13.65 -7.59
N TYR A 212 3.66 -13.71 -7.70
CA TYR A 212 4.51 -12.55 -7.93
C TYR A 212 5.45 -12.76 -9.13
N SER A 213 5.78 -11.66 -9.77
CA SER A 213 6.70 -11.59 -10.91
C SER A 213 7.98 -10.86 -10.50
N PRO A 214 9.12 -11.13 -11.16
CA PRO A 214 10.35 -10.36 -10.93
C PRO A 214 10.18 -8.91 -11.36
N ASP A 215 10.81 -7.97 -10.66
CA ASP A 215 11.06 -6.63 -11.19
C ASP A 215 12.37 -6.65 -12.00
N LEU A 216 12.22 -6.82 -13.32
CA LEU A 216 13.34 -6.78 -14.26
C LEU A 216 13.78 -5.35 -14.60
N ASN A 217 12.92 -4.34 -14.41
CA ASN A 217 13.26 -2.95 -14.73
C ASN A 217 14.41 -2.47 -13.84
N LEU A 218 14.27 -2.67 -12.53
CA LEU A 218 15.30 -2.31 -11.57
C LEU A 218 16.51 -3.26 -11.66
N ALA A 219 16.29 -4.55 -11.93
CA ALA A 219 17.36 -5.53 -12.03
C ALA A 219 18.32 -5.25 -13.20
N GLU A 220 17.79 -4.91 -14.38
CA GLU A 220 18.58 -4.52 -15.55
C GLU A 220 19.37 -3.21 -15.33
N ARG A 221 19.01 -2.43 -14.30
CA ARG A 221 19.71 -1.20 -13.89
C ARG A 221 20.78 -1.48 -12.82
N GLY A 222 21.11 -2.73 -12.56
CA GLY A 222 22.18 -3.15 -11.64
C GLY A 222 21.75 -3.14 -10.17
N VAL A 223 20.52 -3.53 -9.87
CA VAL A 223 19.98 -3.63 -8.51
C VAL A 223 19.51 -5.06 -8.24
N ILE A 224 19.82 -5.63 -7.09
CA ILE A 224 19.18 -6.89 -6.67
C ILE A 224 17.75 -6.56 -6.25
N THR A 225 16.75 -7.16 -6.89
CA THR A 225 15.35 -7.03 -6.44
C THR A 225 14.88 -8.32 -5.79
N PHE A 226 14.18 -8.21 -4.66
CA PHE A 226 13.55 -9.35 -4.02
C PHE A 226 12.07 -9.07 -3.74
N VAL A 227 11.19 -9.65 -4.55
CA VAL A 227 9.74 -9.50 -4.42
C VAL A 227 9.20 -10.64 -3.56
N ILE A 228 8.64 -10.33 -2.39
CA ILE A 228 8.20 -11.37 -1.44
C ILE A 228 6.68 -11.52 -1.36
N GLY A 229 6.23 -12.75 -1.13
CA GLY A 229 4.89 -13.09 -0.68
C GLY A 229 4.86 -13.36 0.82
N ILE A 230 3.85 -12.83 1.50
CA ILE A 230 3.77 -12.87 2.98
C ILE A 230 2.95 -14.03 3.53
N HIS A 231 2.28 -14.80 2.67
CA HIS A 231 1.28 -15.79 3.11
C HIS A 231 1.86 -17.13 3.56
N GLY A 232 3.14 -17.39 3.29
CA GLY A 232 3.76 -18.69 3.58
C GLY A 232 3.41 -19.80 2.59
N ILE A 233 3.02 -19.40 1.38
CA ILE A 233 2.81 -20.27 0.23
C ILE A 233 3.77 -19.85 -0.90
N PRO A 234 4.23 -20.78 -1.76
CA PRO A 234 5.03 -20.43 -2.93
C PRO A 234 4.36 -19.36 -3.79
N VAL A 235 5.16 -18.47 -4.38
CA VAL A 235 4.69 -17.30 -5.16
C VAL A 235 4.62 -17.54 -6.67
N ASN A 236 4.69 -18.79 -7.10
CA ASN A 236 4.72 -19.23 -8.50
C ASN A 236 3.75 -20.40 -8.79
N LEU A 237 2.77 -20.64 -7.92
CA LEU A 237 1.69 -21.61 -8.17
C LEU A 237 0.71 -21.12 -9.23
N ASP A 238 -0.22 -22.00 -9.62
CA ASP A 238 -1.34 -21.65 -10.50
C ASP A 238 -2.22 -20.55 -9.84
N PRO A 239 -2.65 -19.52 -10.61
CA PRO A 239 -3.58 -18.48 -10.14
C PRO A 239 -4.80 -19.01 -9.36
N VAL A 240 -5.37 -20.16 -9.76
CA VAL A 240 -6.56 -20.73 -9.10
C VAL A 240 -6.30 -21.06 -7.63
N VAL A 241 -5.09 -21.53 -7.30
CA VAL A 241 -4.72 -21.89 -5.91
C VAL A 241 -4.79 -20.66 -5.00
N TYR A 242 -4.35 -19.50 -5.49
CA TYR A 242 -4.44 -18.26 -4.72
C TYR A 242 -5.88 -17.75 -4.58
N SER A 243 -6.69 -17.89 -5.62
CA SER A 243 -8.12 -17.54 -5.58
C SER A 243 -8.86 -18.38 -4.54
N ASP A 244 -8.62 -19.69 -4.53
CA ASP A 244 -9.23 -20.63 -3.59
C ASP A 244 -8.78 -20.35 -2.16
N LEU A 245 -7.47 -20.14 -1.94
CA LEU A 245 -6.95 -19.79 -0.62
C LEU A 245 -7.46 -18.43 -0.14
N GLY A 246 -7.53 -17.43 -1.03
CA GLY A 246 -8.03 -16.09 -0.71
C GLY A 246 -9.52 -16.07 -0.38
N SER A 247 -10.30 -16.99 -0.96
CA SER A 247 -11.72 -17.18 -0.65
C SER A 247 -11.96 -18.12 0.55
N GLY A 248 -10.96 -18.93 0.89
CA GLY A 248 -10.97 -19.90 1.99
C GLY A 248 -10.03 -19.50 3.13
N GLY A 249 -8.98 -20.28 3.37
CA GLY A 249 -8.14 -20.19 4.59
C GLY A 249 -7.36 -18.89 4.80
N LEU A 250 -7.25 -18.04 3.78
CA LEU A 250 -6.64 -16.71 3.85
C LEU A 250 -7.66 -15.57 3.70
N ARG A 251 -8.97 -15.87 3.69
CA ARG A 251 -9.99 -14.82 3.71
C ARG A 251 -9.82 -13.97 4.97
N GLU A 252 -9.77 -12.65 4.78
CA GLU A 252 -9.64 -11.68 5.90
C GLU A 252 -8.44 -11.95 6.82
N TYR A 253 -7.35 -12.48 6.26
CA TYR A 253 -6.14 -12.87 7.00
C TYR A 253 -5.60 -11.80 7.96
N TRP A 254 -5.87 -10.52 7.69
CA TRP A 254 -5.51 -9.37 8.53
C TRP A 254 -6.19 -9.37 9.91
N THR A 255 -7.18 -10.23 10.14
CA THR A 255 -7.85 -10.39 11.45
C THR A 255 -7.44 -11.66 12.19
N ASN A 256 -6.68 -12.55 11.55
CA ASN A 256 -6.33 -13.87 12.11
C ASN A 256 -5.52 -13.72 13.40
N ASN A 257 -6.10 -14.19 14.52
CA ASN A 257 -5.55 -14.10 15.88
C ASN A 257 -5.28 -12.66 16.37
N MET A 258 -6.07 -11.67 15.90
CA MET A 258 -5.95 -10.26 16.31
C MET A 258 -6.17 -10.04 17.82
N ASP A 259 -6.75 -11.01 18.52
CA ASP A 259 -6.97 -11.08 19.96
C ASP A 259 -5.76 -11.59 20.75
N ASN A 260 -4.64 -11.91 20.08
CA ASN A 260 -3.44 -12.39 20.75
C ASN A 260 -2.17 -11.78 20.13
N ARG A 261 -1.53 -10.86 20.87
CA ARG A 261 -0.31 -10.16 20.39
C ARG A 261 0.84 -11.08 20.01
N ASP A 262 0.90 -12.31 20.50
CA ASP A 262 1.98 -13.26 20.17
C ASP A 262 1.65 -14.18 19.00
N ARG A 263 0.38 -14.29 18.63
CA ARG A 263 -0.10 -15.17 17.56
C ARG A 263 -0.74 -14.42 16.39
N TYR A 264 -0.86 -13.11 16.49
CA TYR A 264 -1.43 -12.27 15.44
C TYR A 264 -0.69 -12.48 14.12
N TYR A 265 -1.46 -12.58 13.03
CA TYR A 265 -0.96 -12.86 11.68
C TYR A 265 0.22 -11.97 11.29
N TYR A 266 0.18 -10.68 11.60
CA TYR A 266 1.24 -9.76 11.21
C TYR A 266 2.57 -10.00 11.94
N LYS A 267 2.62 -10.75 13.07
CA LYS A 267 3.90 -11.07 13.76
C LYS A 267 4.83 -11.81 12.82
N ARG A 268 4.34 -12.89 12.19
CA ARG A 268 5.13 -13.68 11.24
C ARG A 268 5.41 -12.92 9.94
N VAL A 269 4.53 -12.01 9.54
CA VAL A 269 4.73 -11.21 8.32
C VAL A 269 5.84 -10.19 8.52
N TYR A 270 5.82 -9.44 9.62
CA TYR A 270 6.81 -8.39 9.89
C TYR A 270 8.20 -9.01 10.10
N LEU A 271 8.28 -10.09 10.89
CA LEU A 271 9.51 -10.87 11.01
C LEU A 271 9.93 -11.53 9.69
N GLY A 272 8.98 -11.90 8.84
CA GLY A 272 9.25 -12.41 7.51
C GLY A 272 9.92 -11.40 6.59
N CYS A 273 9.61 -10.11 6.74
CA CYS A 273 10.30 -9.03 6.00
C CYS A 273 11.73 -8.84 6.50
N VAL A 274 11.96 -8.91 7.83
CA VAL A 274 13.32 -8.91 8.40
C VAL A 274 14.13 -10.13 7.90
N ARG A 275 13.51 -11.32 7.86
CA ARG A 275 14.09 -12.53 7.29
C ARG A 275 14.45 -12.39 5.81
N ALA A 276 13.67 -11.62 5.04
CA ALA A 276 13.98 -11.34 3.65
C ALA A 276 15.25 -10.46 3.52
N ASN A 277 15.43 -9.50 4.42
CA ASN A 277 16.68 -8.72 4.50
C ASN A 277 17.88 -9.58 4.93
N ASP A 278 17.70 -10.55 5.85
CA ASP A 278 18.76 -11.52 6.19
C ASP A 278 19.23 -12.29 4.96
N PHE A 279 18.29 -12.71 4.11
CA PHE A 279 18.59 -13.39 2.86
C PHE A 279 19.38 -12.48 1.91
N ILE A 280 18.89 -11.26 1.65
CA ILE A 280 19.60 -10.29 0.79
C ILE A 280 21.02 -10.04 1.31
N ALA A 281 21.18 -9.78 2.61
CA ALA A 281 22.47 -9.52 3.22
C ALA A 281 23.44 -10.71 3.16
N SER A 282 22.92 -11.93 3.00
CA SER A 282 23.73 -13.14 2.83
C SER A 282 24.19 -13.40 1.39
N LEU A 283 23.62 -12.69 0.40
CA LEU A 283 23.98 -12.90 -0.99
C LEU A 283 25.41 -12.40 -1.26
N PRO A 284 26.27 -13.21 -1.90
CA PRO A 284 27.61 -12.76 -2.25
C PRO A 284 27.60 -11.62 -3.27
N GLN A 285 26.49 -11.36 -3.96
CA GLN A 285 26.33 -10.24 -4.90
C GLN A 285 25.89 -8.94 -4.22
N TYR A 286 25.42 -8.98 -2.98
CA TYR A 286 25.03 -7.76 -2.26
C TYR A 286 26.26 -6.94 -1.88
N ASP A 287 26.17 -5.62 -2.02
CA ASP A 287 27.27 -4.67 -1.73
C ASP A 287 27.57 -4.49 -0.24
N GLY A 288 26.74 -5.07 0.64
CA GLY A 288 26.93 -5.08 2.08
C GLY A 288 26.38 -3.84 2.79
N SER A 289 25.89 -2.81 2.08
CA SER A 289 25.48 -1.57 2.74
C SER A 289 24.26 -0.85 2.15
N ASN A 290 23.92 -0.99 0.87
CA ASN A 290 22.84 -0.22 0.26
C ASN A 290 21.59 -1.07 0.06
N LEU A 291 20.76 -1.08 1.09
CA LEU A 291 19.46 -1.76 1.10
C LEU A 291 18.33 -0.76 1.24
N ALA A 292 17.36 -0.87 0.34
CA ALA A 292 16.08 -0.17 0.43
C ALA A 292 14.90 -1.15 0.52
N VAL A 293 13.76 -0.64 0.99
CA VAL A 293 12.48 -1.37 0.97
C VAL A 293 11.39 -0.51 0.33
N THR A 294 10.53 -1.11 -0.48
CA THR A 294 9.44 -0.39 -1.14
C THR A 294 8.16 -1.20 -1.26
N GLY A 295 7.03 -0.51 -1.25
CA GLY A 295 5.73 -1.09 -1.47
C GLY A 295 4.58 -0.08 -1.36
N GLY A 296 3.42 -0.47 -1.90
CA GLY A 296 2.19 0.32 -1.83
C GLY A 296 1.13 -0.32 -0.94
N SER A 297 0.29 0.50 -0.29
CA SER A 297 -0.83 0.06 0.56
C SER A 297 -0.32 -0.75 1.76
N GLN A 298 -0.70 -2.02 1.91
CA GLN A 298 -0.05 -2.92 2.86
C GLN A 298 1.48 -3.00 2.63
N GLY A 299 1.96 -2.94 1.40
CA GLY A 299 3.40 -2.87 1.12
C GLY A 299 4.03 -1.58 1.67
N GLY A 300 3.31 -0.46 1.66
CA GLY A 300 3.78 0.79 2.26
C GLY A 300 3.90 0.68 3.79
N ALA A 301 2.91 0.03 4.41
CA ALA A 301 2.97 -0.33 5.83
C ALA A 301 4.19 -1.21 6.15
N LEU A 302 4.36 -2.29 5.39
CA LEU A 302 5.48 -3.22 5.54
C LEU A 302 6.83 -2.54 5.29
N SER A 303 6.91 -1.55 4.42
CA SER A 303 8.15 -0.79 4.16
C SER A 303 8.57 0.00 5.40
N ILE A 304 7.65 0.73 6.02
CA ILE A 304 7.90 1.48 7.26
C ILE A 304 8.26 0.54 8.41
N VAL A 305 7.51 -0.55 8.58
CA VAL A 305 7.75 -1.54 9.64
C VAL A 305 9.12 -2.20 9.48
N THR A 306 9.45 -2.65 8.27
CA THR A 306 10.72 -3.33 7.99
C THR A 306 11.91 -2.41 8.26
N ALA A 307 11.85 -1.17 7.77
CA ALA A 307 12.90 -0.18 7.97
C ALA A 307 13.04 0.28 9.44
N SER A 308 11.95 0.20 10.22
CA SER A 308 11.99 0.47 11.67
C SER A 308 12.65 -0.69 12.43
N LEU A 309 12.31 -1.94 12.08
CA LEU A 309 12.81 -3.14 12.74
C LEU A 309 14.26 -3.51 12.38
N ASP A 310 14.73 -3.12 11.19
CA ASP A 310 16.02 -3.53 10.64
C ASP A 310 16.86 -2.34 10.17
N GLN A 311 17.93 -2.05 10.93
CA GLN A 311 18.81 -0.91 10.69
C GLN A 311 19.70 -1.06 9.44
N ARG A 312 19.72 -2.23 8.78
CA ARG A 312 20.40 -2.39 7.48
C ARG A 312 19.68 -1.63 6.37
N VAL A 313 18.38 -1.37 6.52
CA VAL A 313 17.58 -0.61 5.57
C VAL A 313 17.92 0.87 5.70
N LYS A 314 18.63 1.42 4.71
CA LYS A 314 19.00 2.85 4.69
C LYS A 314 17.88 3.73 4.15
N TYR A 315 17.10 3.20 3.21
CA TYR A 315 16.10 3.94 2.46
C TYR A 315 14.77 3.19 2.41
N LEU A 316 13.66 3.92 2.42
CA LEU A 316 12.36 3.33 2.13
C LEU A 316 11.56 4.20 1.18
N ALA A 317 10.71 3.58 0.38
CA ALA A 317 9.66 4.27 -0.36
C ALA A 317 8.30 3.64 -0.03
N ALA A 318 7.38 4.44 0.51
CA ALA A 318 6.05 3.97 0.92
C ALA A 318 4.94 4.73 0.19
N VAL A 319 4.12 4.00 -0.56
CA VAL A 319 2.98 4.58 -1.29
C VAL A 319 1.68 4.26 -0.54
N TYR A 320 0.87 5.29 -0.28
CA TYR A 320 -0.42 5.26 0.43
C TYR A 320 -0.51 4.19 1.56
N PRO A 321 0.35 4.25 2.60
CA PRO A 321 0.53 3.15 3.54
C PRO A 321 -0.75 2.80 4.30
N ALA A 322 -1.10 1.50 4.28
CA ALA A 322 -2.19 0.92 5.06
C ALA A 322 -1.80 0.76 6.55
N LEU A 323 -2.68 0.19 7.38
CA LEU A 323 -2.41 -0.18 8.79
C LEU A 323 -1.91 0.97 9.68
N CYS A 324 -2.14 2.21 9.24
CA CYS A 324 -1.82 3.41 10.00
C CYS A 324 -3.03 3.81 10.84
N ASP A 325 -2.81 4.07 12.11
CA ASP A 325 -3.76 4.70 13.04
C ASP A 325 -5.17 4.09 12.97
N VAL A 326 -5.24 2.76 12.98
CA VAL A 326 -6.46 2.01 12.65
C VAL A 326 -7.57 2.25 13.67
N THR A 327 -7.21 2.70 14.88
CA THR A 327 -8.12 3.05 15.97
C THR A 327 -8.81 4.41 15.81
N GLY A 328 -8.50 5.19 14.76
CA GLY A 328 -9.07 6.53 14.53
C GLY A 328 -10.60 6.60 14.64
N TYR A 329 -11.32 5.56 14.19
CA TYR A 329 -12.78 5.48 14.26
C TYR A 329 -13.32 5.49 15.69
N LEU A 330 -12.57 4.96 16.66
CA LEU A 330 -12.93 4.97 18.08
C LEU A 330 -12.84 6.38 18.70
N SER A 331 -12.28 7.34 17.96
CA SER A 331 -12.20 8.75 18.32
C SER A 331 -12.90 9.66 17.30
N GLY A 332 -13.85 9.12 16.53
CA GLY A 332 -14.72 9.90 15.65
C GLY A 332 -14.05 10.45 14.37
N ARG A 333 -12.97 9.82 13.89
CA ARG A 333 -12.32 10.17 12.61
C ARG A 333 -11.91 8.94 11.80
N ALA A 334 -11.48 9.13 10.56
CA ALA A 334 -11.03 8.04 9.72
C ALA A 334 -9.86 7.26 10.36
N GLY A 335 -9.96 5.92 10.35
CA GLY A 335 -8.88 4.99 10.67
C GLY A 335 -8.40 4.24 9.42
N GLY A 336 -7.14 3.81 9.41
CA GLY A 336 -6.52 3.15 8.26
C GLY A 336 -7.16 1.82 7.86
N TRP A 337 -6.81 1.36 6.65
CA TRP A 337 -7.14 0.01 6.19
C TRP A 337 -6.58 -1.04 7.17
N PRO A 338 -7.30 -2.15 7.47
CA PRO A 338 -8.54 -2.65 6.86
C PRO A 338 -9.82 -2.14 7.53
N HIS A 339 -9.76 -1.01 8.23
CA HIS A 339 -10.90 -0.40 8.91
C HIS A 339 -11.53 -1.30 9.98
N PHE A 340 -10.70 -1.90 10.84
CA PHE A 340 -11.12 -2.80 11.92
C PHE A 340 -12.24 -2.23 12.79
N PHE A 341 -12.28 -0.91 12.97
CA PHE A 341 -13.18 -0.24 13.91
C PHE A 341 -14.19 0.68 13.24
N ASP A 342 -14.41 0.57 11.92
CA ASP A 342 -15.50 1.31 11.28
C ASP A 342 -16.87 0.83 11.76
N ARG A 343 -17.95 1.52 11.34
CA ARG A 343 -19.31 1.20 11.76
C ARG A 343 -19.75 -0.25 11.44
N ASN A 344 -19.14 -0.89 10.44
CA ASN A 344 -19.48 -2.24 10.03
C ASN A 344 -18.75 -3.29 10.89
N ASN A 345 -17.52 -2.97 11.29
CA ASN A 345 -16.57 -3.89 11.90
C ASN A 345 -16.44 -3.71 13.42
N VAL A 346 -16.78 -2.54 13.97
CA VAL A 346 -16.56 -2.17 15.38
C VAL A 346 -17.12 -3.21 16.36
N LYS A 347 -18.31 -3.77 16.08
CA LYS A 347 -18.94 -4.79 16.94
C LYS A 347 -18.15 -6.10 17.05
N TYR A 348 -17.27 -6.40 16.10
CA TYR A 348 -16.45 -7.62 16.08
C TYR A 348 -15.03 -7.40 16.61
N HIS A 349 -14.51 -6.18 16.50
CA HIS A 349 -13.11 -5.88 16.79
C HIS A 349 -12.89 -5.05 18.05
N ASN A 350 -13.89 -4.28 18.50
CA ASN A 350 -13.80 -3.42 19.69
C ASN A 350 -13.96 -4.21 21.00
N ILE A 351 -13.07 -5.19 21.20
CA ILE A 351 -12.94 -5.97 22.42
C ILE A 351 -11.55 -5.75 23.03
N LYS A 352 -11.45 -5.96 24.34
CA LYS A 352 -10.25 -5.64 25.12
C LYS A 352 -8.98 -6.25 24.53
N GLU A 353 -9.01 -7.54 24.21
CA GLU A 353 -7.85 -8.33 23.76
C GLU A 353 -7.29 -7.81 22.42
N LYS A 354 -8.17 -7.42 21.51
CA LYS A 354 -7.81 -6.83 20.22
C LYS A 354 -7.27 -5.41 20.38
N LEU A 355 -7.88 -4.60 21.25
CA LEU A 355 -7.40 -3.25 21.55
C LEU A 355 -6.04 -3.25 22.26
N GLU A 356 -5.72 -4.29 23.03
CA GLU A 356 -4.40 -4.49 23.64
C GLU A 356 -3.36 -4.95 22.60
N THR A 357 -3.77 -5.72 21.58
CA THR A 357 -2.89 -6.23 20.53
C THR A 357 -2.54 -5.20 19.47
N ILE A 358 -3.53 -4.48 18.93
CA ILE A 358 -3.36 -3.57 17.78
C ILE A 358 -2.21 -2.55 17.94
N PRO A 359 -2.01 -1.90 19.12
CA PRO A 359 -0.89 -0.99 19.32
C PRO A 359 0.50 -1.57 19.01
N TYR A 360 0.71 -2.88 19.11
CA TYR A 360 2.00 -3.49 18.76
C TYR A 360 2.22 -3.62 17.24
N TYR A 361 1.17 -3.46 16.45
CA TYR A 361 1.17 -3.73 15.01
C TYR A 361 0.79 -2.53 14.15
N ASP A 362 0.26 -1.47 14.75
CA ASP A 362 -0.04 -0.23 14.03
C ASP A 362 1.25 0.45 13.56
N VAL A 363 1.30 0.77 12.26
CA VAL A 363 2.46 1.36 11.56
C VAL A 363 2.94 2.64 12.23
N VAL A 364 2.02 3.39 12.82
CA VAL A 364 2.29 4.64 13.54
C VAL A 364 3.35 4.45 14.63
N ASN A 365 3.36 3.32 15.33
CA ASN A 365 4.31 3.10 16.43
C ASN A 365 5.71 2.74 15.90
N PHE A 366 5.80 2.01 14.78
CA PHE A 366 7.06 1.80 14.07
C PHE A 366 7.62 3.09 13.48
N ALA A 367 6.75 3.98 12.99
CA ALA A 367 7.11 5.27 12.42
C ALA A 367 7.82 6.19 13.44
N ARG A 368 7.52 6.06 14.74
CA ARG A 368 8.22 6.80 15.82
C ARG A 368 9.69 6.43 15.95
N GLU A 369 10.00 5.16 15.72
CA GLU A 369 11.33 4.59 15.89
C GLU A 369 12.16 4.63 14.60
N LEU A 370 11.53 4.96 13.47
CA LEU A 370 12.13 4.95 12.15
C LEU A 370 13.38 5.87 12.06
N LYS A 371 14.45 5.35 11.47
CA LYS A 371 15.72 6.06 11.20
C LYS A 371 16.09 6.16 9.73
N ALA A 372 15.58 5.25 8.90
CA ALA A 372 15.82 5.24 7.45
C ALA A 372 15.28 6.52 6.79
N THR A 373 15.97 6.98 5.76
CA THR A 373 15.49 8.12 4.95
C THR A 373 14.33 7.65 4.07
N GLY A 374 13.19 8.37 4.09
CA GLY A 374 11.95 7.91 3.48
C GLY A 374 11.39 8.81 2.37
N TYR A 375 10.95 8.21 1.28
CA TYR A 375 10.08 8.82 0.28
C TYR A 375 8.65 8.33 0.46
N TYR A 376 7.70 9.25 0.47
CA TYR A 376 6.30 8.94 0.68
C TYR A 376 5.45 9.54 -0.43
N SER A 377 4.37 8.86 -0.80
CA SER A 377 3.50 9.33 -1.86
C SER A 377 2.05 8.89 -1.69
N TRP A 378 1.09 9.80 -1.81
CA TRP A 378 -0.34 9.51 -1.79
C TRP A 378 -1.17 10.69 -2.33
N GLY A 379 -2.49 10.48 -2.47
CA GLY A 379 -3.47 11.52 -2.77
C GLY A 379 -4.47 11.70 -1.63
N PHE A 380 -5.20 12.81 -1.66
CA PHE A 380 -6.21 13.14 -0.63
C PHE A 380 -7.55 12.43 -0.87
N ASN A 381 -7.72 11.84 -2.05
CA ASN A 381 -8.94 11.16 -2.47
C ASN A 381 -8.92 9.65 -2.17
N ASP A 382 -7.90 9.14 -1.49
CA ASP A 382 -7.80 7.73 -1.14
C ASP A 382 -8.85 7.35 -0.07
N GLU A 383 -9.84 6.55 -0.48
CA GLU A 383 -10.91 6.07 0.41
C GLU A 383 -10.60 4.70 1.04
N THR A 384 -9.55 4.04 0.56
CA THR A 384 -9.06 2.74 1.06
C THR A 384 -8.08 2.96 2.20
N CYS A 385 -7.06 3.79 1.98
CA CYS A 385 -6.10 4.24 2.97
C CYS A 385 -6.31 5.75 3.18
N PRO A 386 -7.17 6.18 4.14
CA PRO A 386 -7.55 7.58 4.26
C PRO A 386 -6.34 8.46 4.61
N PRO A 387 -6.15 9.63 3.97
CA PRO A 387 -5.06 10.54 4.25
C PRO A 387 -4.97 10.96 5.72
N THR A 388 -6.07 11.05 6.46
CA THR A 388 -6.02 11.26 7.93
C THR A 388 -5.13 10.23 8.62
N SER A 389 -5.27 8.95 8.26
CA SER A 389 -4.50 7.85 8.85
C SER A 389 -3.04 7.86 8.39
N MET A 390 -2.79 8.19 7.11
CA MET A 390 -1.44 8.27 6.55
C MET A 390 -0.65 9.43 7.19
N TYR A 391 -1.26 10.60 7.36
CA TYR A 391 -0.66 11.73 8.05
C TYR A 391 -0.39 11.43 9.53
N ALA A 392 -1.28 10.70 10.22
CA ALA A 392 -1.04 10.29 11.61
C ALA A 392 0.25 9.45 11.77
N ALA A 393 0.60 8.62 10.78
CA ALA A 393 1.88 7.90 10.75
C ALA A 393 3.03 8.79 10.27
N TYR A 394 2.84 9.57 9.21
CA TYR A 394 3.89 10.40 8.64
C TYR A 394 4.37 11.49 9.61
N ASN A 395 3.46 12.15 10.33
CA ASN A 395 3.77 13.30 11.19
C ASN A 395 4.66 12.94 12.38
N VAL A 396 4.67 11.69 12.83
CA VAL A 396 5.53 11.23 13.94
C VAL A 396 6.93 10.81 13.52
N ILE A 397 7.22 10.77 12.22
CA ILE A 397 8.53 10.36 11.70
C ILE A 397 9.51 11.53 11.87
N ASN A 398 10.60 11.28 12.60
CA ASN A 398 11.68 12.25 12.79
C ASN A 398 12.88 12.03 11.86
N ALA A 399 12.93 10.89 11.16
CA ALA A 399 13.95 10.62 10.14
C ALA A 399 13.80 11.56 8.93
N PRO A 400 14.87 11.77 8.13
CA PRO A 400 14.77 12.52 6.88
C PRO A 400 13.69 11.94 5.98
N LYS A 401 12.73 12.78 5.57
CA LYS A 401 11.56 12.34 4.82
C LYS A 401 11.14 13.36 3.78
N SER A 402 10.64 12.88 2.64
CA SER A 402 10.01 13.70 1.61
C SER A 402 8.63 13.13 1.26
N LEU A 403 7.66 14.01 1.04
CA LEU A 403 6.30 13.64 0.66
C LEU A 403 5.96 14.22 -0.71
N HIS A 404 5.60 13.37 -1.65
CA HIS A 404 5.06 13.75 -2.94
C HIS A 404 3.54 13.55 -2.93
N LEU A 405 2.80 14.64 -3.05
CA LEU A 405 1.34 14.60 -3.10
C LEU A 405 0.86 14.55 -4.54
N ALA A 406 0.08 13.52 -4.88
CA ALA A 406 -0.73 13.48 -6.10
C ALA A 406 -2.19 13.67 -5.71
N LEU A 407 -2.57 14.93 -5.46
CA LEU A 407 -3.76 15.32 -4.68
C LEU A 407 -5.04 14.57 -5.08
N GLU A 408 -5.29 14.43 -6.38
CA GLU A 408 -6.52 13.84 -6.90
C GLU A 408 -6.56 12.31 -6.84
N THR A 409 -5.43 11.63 -6.64
CA THR A 409 -5.38 10.17 -6.70
C THR A 409 -6.15 9.56 -5.55
N GLY A 410 -6.92 8.52 -5.86
CA GLY A 410 -7.50 7.61 -4.88
C GLY A 410 -6.47 6.57 -4.45
N HIS A 411 -6.91 5.32 -4.32
CA HIS A 411 -6.02 4.18 -4.05
C HIS A 411 -5.34 3.65 -5.32
N TRP A 412 -4.70 4.55 -6.07
CA TRP A 412 -4.00 4.28 -7.32
C TRP A 412 -2.92 5.35 -7.53
N THR A 413 -2.01 5.12 -8.48
CA THR A 413 -0.87 6.01 -8.77
C THR A 413 -0.84 6.44 -10.23
N PHE A 414 -0.36 7.64 -10.51
CA PHE A 414 0.06 8.01 -11.87
C PHE A 414 1.33 7.26 -12.30
N PRO A 415 1.51 6.96 -13.59
CA PRO A 415 2.79 6.46 -14.12
C PRO A 415 3.98 7.35 -13.73
N GLU A 416 3.81 8.67 -13.80
CA GLU A 416 4.82 9.67 -13.43
C GLU A 416 5.20 9.57 -11.95
N GLN A 417 4.23 9.31 -11.08
CA GLN A 417 4.46 9.11 -9.65
C GLN A 417 5.34 7.87 -9.40
N ASN A 418 5.12 6.79 -10.14
CA ASN A 418 5.95 5.58 -10.06
C ASN A 418 7.37 5.81 -10.59
N ILE A 419 7.51 6.56 -11.69
CA ILE A 419 8.82 6.92 -12.25
C ILE A 419 9.63 7.76 -11.25
N LEU A 420 9.02 8.77 -10.62
CA LEU A 420 9.67 9.59 -9.61
C LEU A 420 10.17 8.74 -8.43
N LEU A 421 9.33 7.83 -7.93
CA LEU A 421 9.69 6.92 -6.84
C LEU A 421 10.86 6.00 -7.21
N GLN A 422 10.82 5.36 -8.38
CA GLN A 422 11.88 4.47 -8.83
C GLN A 422 13.21 5.19 -9.03
N ASN A 423 13.18 6.40 -9.61
CA ASN A 423 14.37 7.21 -9.78
C ASN A 423 14.95 7.64 -8.44
N TRP A 424 14.10 8.07 -7.50
CA TRP A 424 14.54 8.40 -6.15
C TRP A 424 15.25 7.22 -5.47
N LEU A 425 14.68 6.01 -5.52
CA LEU A 425 15.31 4.82 -4.94
C LEU A 425 16.70 4.56 -5.53
N ILE A 426 16.84 4.63 -6.85
CA ILE A 426 18.11 4.38 -7.52
C ILE A 426 19.13 5.46 -7.23
N GLU A 427 18.73 6.73 -7.18
CA GLU A 427 19.61 7.83 -6.81
C GLU A 427 20.13 7.67 -5.38
N MET A 428 19.27 7.26 -4.44
CA MET A 428 19.68 7.06 -3.05
C MET A 428 20.63 5.87 -2.89
N LEU A 429 20.41 4.77 -3.63
CA LEU A 429 21.26 3.57 -3.58
C LEU A 429 22.63 3.74 -4.26
N LYS A 430 22.83 4.82 -5.02
CA LYS A 430 24.13 5.17 -5.64
C LYS A 430 25.01 6.06 -4.77
N LYS A 431 24.48 6.61 -3.67
CA LYS A 431 25.21 7.42 -2.69
C LYS A 431 25.91 6.50 -1.69
#